data_AF-A0A2V6LRF6-F1
#
_entry.id   AF-A0A2V6LRF6-F1
#
_cell.length_a   1.000
_cell.length_b   1.000
_cell.length_c   1.000
_cell.angle_alpha   90.00
_cell.angle_beta   90.00
_cell.angle_gamma   90.00
#
_symmetry.space_group_name_H-M   'P 1'
#
loop_
_entity.id
_entity.type
_entity.pdbx_description
1 polymer ?
#
loop_
_entity_poly.entity_id
_entity_poly.type
_entity_poly.pdbx_seq_one_letter_code
_entity_poly.pdbx_strand_id
1 'polypeptide(L)'
;MEPPDVDRKGSWAMQSRRFSGLPLIGSLAVIYFIAGKLGLMLASLHASASPVWPPAGIALAGSLLLGYRAWPAIFIGAFLVNVTTAGNVATSFAIATGNTLEALVGAWLVNRFAGGTNVFDRLQDVFKFALAAGISAIISPAFGVTSLALAGFADWANYGAIWLTWWLGDATGDLVFTPLVLLWSVASKRRWNKKEAAEVGALLLLLVVL
;
A
#
# COMPACT_ATOMS: atom_id res chain seq x y z
N MET A 1 -47.78 14.63 27.96
CA MET A 1 -47.01 14.71 26.70
C MET A 1 -45.57 14.95 27.10
N GLU A 2 -44.80 13.88 27.22
CA GLU A 2 -43.37 13.91 27.49
C GLU A 2 -42.62 14.01 26.14
N PRO A 3 -41.55 14.81 26.03
CA PRO A 3 -40.79 14.90 24.79
C PRO A 3 -39.85 13.69 24.63
N PRO A 4 -39.57 13.24 23.39
CA PRO A 4 -38.75 12.06 23.15
C PRO A 4 -37.26 12.37 23.32
N ASP A 5 -36.62 11.66 24.24
CA ASP A 5 -35.17 11.54 24.37
C ASP A 5 -34.66 10.43 23.44
N VAL A 6 -33.95 10.79 22.38
CA VAL A 6 -33.14 9.84 21.58
C VAL A 6 -31.88 10.55 21.06
N ASP A 7 -30.94 10.83 21.95
CA ASP A 7 -29.58 11.20 21.59
C ASP A 7 -28.78 9.93 21.21
N ARG A 8 -29.04 9.38 20.01
CA ARG A 8 -28.33 8.19 19.49
C ARG A 8 -27.06 8.60 18.76
N LYS A 9 -26.11 9.21 19.47
CA LYS A 9 -24.74 9.36 18.98
C LYS A 9 -24.03 8.02 19.08
N GLY A 10 -23.80 7.42 17.91
CA GLY A 10 -23.02 6.20 17.74
C GLY A 10 -21.64 6.32 18.35
N SER A 11 -21.48 5.83 19.58
CA SER A 11 -20.19 5.54 20.18
C SER A 11 -19.59 4.34 19.45
N TRP A 12 -18.80 4.63 18.40
CA TRP A 12 -17.90 3.65 17.83
C TRP A 12 -16.78 3.41 18.84
N ALA A 13 -16.95 2.36 19.64
CA ALA A 13 -15.92 1.85 20.51
C ALA A 13 -14.68 1.53 19.67
N MET A 14 -13.66 2.40 19.76
CA MET A 14 -12.29 2.05 19.40
C MET A 14 -11.87 0.88 20.30
N GLN A 15 -12.06 -0.35 19.84
CA GLN A 15 -11.43 -1.51 20.45
C GLN A 15 -9.92 -1.43 20.17
N SER A 16 -9.22 -0.85 21.12
CA SER A 16 -7.78 -0.79 21.27
C SER A 16 -7.18 -2.19 21.41
N ARG A 17 -7.04 -2.91 20.30
CA ARG A 17 -6.22 -4.13 20.22
C ARG A 17 -4.74 -3.75 20.17
N ARG A 18 -4.18 -3.38 21.32
CA ARG A 18 -2.83 -2.80 21.46
C ARG A 18 -1.68 -3.82 21.27
N PHE A 19 -1.95 -5.13 21.34
CA PHE A 19 -0.93 -6.19 21.23
C PHE A 19 -1.03 -7.10 19.99
N SER A 20 -2.19 -7.23 19.35
CA SER A 20 -2.34 -8.07 18.14
C SER A 20 -1.89 -7.38 16.84
N GLY A 21 -1.43 -6.12 16.92
CA GLY A 21 -1.05 -5.32 15.75
C GLY A 21 0.42 -5.48 15.34
N LEU A 22 1.34 -5.66 16.29
CA LEU A 22 2.78 -5.76 16.03
C LEU A 22 3.18 -6.91 15.07
N PRO A 23 2.74 -8.16 15.26
CA PRO A 23 3.05 -9.23 14.32
C PRO A 23 2.44 -8.99 12.94
N LEU A 24 1.26 -8.37 12.87
CA LEU A 24 0.58 -8.05 11.61
C LEU A 24 1.28 -6.92 10.84
N ILE A 25 1.80 -5.93 11.55
CA ILE A 25 2.67 -4.87 11.03
C ILE A 25 3.99 -5.47 10.53
N GLY A 26 4.59 -6.39 11.30
CA GLY A 26 5.79 -7.13 10.87
C GLY A 26 5.55 -7.91 9.58
N SER A 27 4.45 -8.65 9.48
CA SER A 27 4.07 -9.37 8.25
C SER A 27 3.85 -8.42 7.07
N LEU A 28 3.27 -7.23 7.29
CA LEU A 28 3.09 -6.24 6.23
C LEU A 28 4.44 -5.80 5.63
N ALA A 29 5.47 -5.58 6.46
CA ALA A 29 6.80 -5.23 5.96
C ALA A 29 7.40 -6.35 5.09
N VAL A 30 7.23 -7.61 5.52
CA VAL A 30 7.71 -8.78 4.76
C VAL A 30 6.97 -8.92 3.43
N ILE A 31 5.64 -8.83 3.45
CA ILE A 31 4.80 -8.92 2.24
C ILE A 31 5.15 -7.78 1.28
N TYR A 32 5.29 -6.54 1.78
CA TYR A 32 5.72 -5.40 0.97
C TYR A 32 7.08 -5.67 0.32
N PHE A 33 8.05 -6.17 1.10
CA PHE A 33 9.39 -6.46 0.61
C PHE A 33 9.39 -7.51 -0.51
N ILE A 34 8.70 -8.63 -0.30
CA ILE A 34 8.59 -9.71 -1.30
C ILE A 34 7.89 -9.19 -2.56
N ALA A 35 6.76 -8.51 -2.41
CA ALA A 35 6.01 -7.93 -3.52
C ALA A 35 6.85 -6.92 -4.31
N GLY A 36 7.69 -6.14 -3.63
CA GLY A 36 8.58 -5.18 -4.26
C GLY A 36 9.69 -5.85 -5.05
N LYS A 37 10.32 -6.89 -4.50
CA LYS A 37 11.33 -7.66 -5.23
C LYS A 37 10.75 -8.37 -6.45
N LEU A 38 9.57 -8.99 -6.33
CA LEU A 38 8.89 -9.62 -7.47
C LEU A 38 8.47 -8.58 -8.53
N GLY A 39 7.94 -7.43 -8.11
CA GLY A 39 7.61 -6.33 -9.02
C GLY A 39 8.82 -5.82 -9.80
N LEU A 40 9.99 -5.72 -9.15
CA LEU A 40 11.24 -5.34 -9.81
C LEU A 40 11.77 -6.43 -10.75
N MET A 41 11.58 -7.72 -10.43
CA MET A 41 11.96 -8.81 -11.35
C MET A 41 11.13 -8.83 -12.64
N LEU A 42 9.91 -8.29 -12.59
CA LEU A 42 9.02 -8.13 -13.74
C LEU A 42 9.19 -6.78 -14.46
N ALA A 43 9.99 -5.86 -13.91
CA ALA A 43 10.24 -4.55 -14.50
C ALA A 43 11.20 -4.67 -15.69
N SER A 44 10.63 -4.78 -16.90
CA SER A 44 11.37 -5.05 -18.14
C SER A 44 11.98 -3.81 -18.81
N LEU A 45 11.72 -2.59 -18.31
CA LEU A 45 12.11 -1.35 -18.98
C LEU A 45 13.06 -0.44 -18.15
N HIS A 46 12.96 -0.40 -16.82
CA HIS A 46 13.88 0.34 -15.94
C HIS A 46 14.07 -0.39 -14.59
N ALA A 47 15.31 -0.47 -14.10
CA ALA A 47 15.67 -1.22 -12.89
C ALA A 47 15.01 -0.73 -11.58
N SER A 48 14.27 0.38 -11.61
CA SER A 48 13.59 0.95 -10.43
C SER A 48 12.14 1.36 -10.69
N ALA A 49 11.60 1.15 -11.90
CA ALA A 49 10.21 1.51 -12.22
C ALA A 49 9.51 0.33 -12.92
N SER A 50 8.49 -0.22 -12.24
CA SER A 50 7.64 -1.28 -12.78
C SER A 50 6.35 -0.68 -13.34
N PRO A 51 5.80 -1.20 -14.46
CA PRO A 51 4.50 -0.78 -15.00
C PRO A 51 3.32 -1.03 -14.03
N VAL A 52 3.50 -1.94 -13.08
CA VAL A 52 2.58 -2.19 -11.97
C VAL A 52 3.40 -2.36 -10.71
N TRP A 53 3.10 -1.60 -9.66
CA TRP A 53 3.81 -1.68 -8.38
C TRP A 53 2.90 -2.25 -7.29
N PRO A 54 2.82 -3.59 -7.14
CA PRO A 54 2.01 -4.24 -6.11
C PRO A 54 2.21 -3.70 -4.67
N PRO A 55 3.43 -3.32 -4.25
CA PRO A 55 3.63 -2.81 -2.89
C PRO A 55 2.85 -1.53 -2.57
N ALA A 56 2.59 -0.65 -3.54
CA ALA A 56 1.77 0.56 -3.33
C ALA A 56 0.38 0.16 -2.81
N GLY A 57 -0.33 -0.68 -3.54
CA GLY A 57 -1.67 -1.11 -3.14
C GLY A 57 -1.71 -1.95 -1.86
N ILE A 58 -0.65 -2.72 -1.58
CA ILE A 58 -0.51 -3.44 -0.30
C ILE A 58 -0.33 -2.44 0.86
N ALA A 59 0.46 -1.38 0.66
CA ALA A 59 0.66 -0.35 1.67
C ALA A 59 -0.60 0.50 1.89
N LEU A 60 -1.33 0.85 0.83
CA LEU A 60 -2.61 1.55 0.94
C LEU A 60 -3.64 0.67 1.68
N ALA A 61 -3.81 -0.59 1.28
CA ALA A 61 -4.69 -1.53 1.98
C ALA A 61 -4.28 -1.74 3.43
N GLY A 62 -2.97 -1.91 3.70
CA GLY A 62 -2.43 -2.03 5.05
C GLY A 62 -2.74 -0.80 5.91
N SER A 63 -2.63 0.40 5.34
CA SER A 63 -2.98 1.66 6.00
C SER A 63 -4.48 1.80 6.27
N LEU A 64 -5.33 1.30 5.39
CA LEU A 64 -6.79 1.27 5.59
C LEU A 64 -7.22 0.24 6.65
N LEU A 65 -6.62 -0.95 6.65
CA LEU A 65 -6.99 -2.05 7.54
C LEU A 65 -6.38 -1.93 8.94
N LEU A 66 -5.11 -1.56 9.02
CA LEU A 66 -4.37 -1.45 10.29
C LEU A 66 -4.40 -0.02 10.83
N GLY A 67 -4.82 0.95 10.02
CA GLY A 67 -4.73 2.38 10.33
C GLY A 67 -3.31 2.92 10.15
N TYR A 68 -3.14 4.22 10.40
CA TYR A 68 -1.88 4.95 10.20
C TYR A 68 -0.67 4.38 10.96
N ARG A 69 -0.88 3.54 11.99
CA ARG A 69 0.21 2.83 12.71
C ARG A 69 0.99 1.82 11.85
N ALA A 70 0.51 1.50 10.64
CA ALA A 70 1.22 0.65 9.68
C ALA A 70 2.45 1.34 9.06
N TRP A 71 2.58 2.67 9.18
CA TRP A 71 3.62 3.44 8.52
C TRP A 71 5.06 2.91 8.72
N PRO A 72 5.49 2.41 9.91
CA PRO A 72 6.87 1.93 10.06
C PRO A 72 7.14 0.70 9.21
N ALA A 73 6.15 -0.18 9.02
CA ALA A 73 6.31 -1.37 8.20
C ALA A 73 6.45 -1.03 6.72
N ILE A 74 5.66 -0.07 6.24
CA ILE A 74 5.72 0.43 4.86
C ILE A 74 7.09 1.05 4.63
N PHE A 75 7.53 1.92 5.55
CA PHE A 75 8.82 2.58 5.47
C PHE A 75 9.97 1.58 5.47
N ILE A 76 10.01 0.65 6.42
CA ILE A 76 11.07 -0.36 6.53
C ILE A 76 11.07 -1.26 5.29
N GLY A 77 9.89 -1.72 4.84
CA GLY A 77 9.76 -2.54 3.63
C GLY A 77 10.30 -1.81 2.40
N ALA A 78 9.86 -0.57 2.16
CA ALA A 78 10.31 0.24 1.04
C ALA A 78 11.81 0.56 1.12
N PHE A 79 12.33 0.90 2.31
CA PHE A 79 13.75 1.15 2.50
C PHE A 79 14.59 -0.09 2.18
N LEU A 80 14.20 -1.26 2.71
CA LEU A 80 14.89 -2.52 2.46
C LEU A 80 14.86 -2.92 0.98
N VAL A 81 13.72 -2.76 0.31
CA VAL A 81 13.62 -3.02 -1.15
C VAL A 81 14.60 -2.15 -1.91
N ASN A 82 14.65 -0.85 -1.63
CA ASN A 82 15.47 0.09 -2.38
C ASN A 82 16.96 -0.04 -2.06
N VAL A 83 17.34 -0.16 -0.78
CA VAL A 83 18.74 -0.22 -0.38
C VAL A 83 19.40 -1.52 -0.86
N THR A 84 18.64 -2.62 -0.91
CA THR A 84 19.14 -3.91 -1.43
C THR A 84 19.09 -4.01 -2.96
N THR A 85 18.52 -3.03 -3.66
CA THR A 85 18.49 -2.99 -5.13
C THR A 85 19.51 -1.99 -5.67
N ALA A 86 19.51 -0.75 -5.17
CA ALA A 86 20.34 0.33 -5.66
C ALA A 86 21.58 0.62 -4.78
N GLY A 87 21.63 0.10 -3.55
CA GLY A 87 22.77 0.26 -2.63
C GLY A 87 22.94 1.66 -2.01
N ASN A 88 22.22 2.68 -2.49
CA ASN A 88 22.34 4.04 -1.97
C ASN A 88 21.34 4.32 -0.83
N VAL A 89 21.86 4.57 0.37
CA VAL A 89 21.06 4.79 1.58
C VAL A 89 20.20 6.06 1.49
N ALA A 90 20.75 7.15 0.94
CA ALA A 90 20.06 8.44 0.90
C ALA A 90 18.85 8.41 -0.04
N THR A 91 19.01 7.88 -1.25
CA THR A 91 17.90 7.72 -2.20
C THR A 91 16.88 6.70 -1.68
N SER A 92 17.34 5.61 -1.07
CA SER A 92 16.45 4.60 -0.48
C SER A 92 15.58 5.17 0.65
N PHE A 93 16.15 6.05 1.48
CA PHE A 93 15.41 6.75 2.52
C PHE A 93 14.37 7.71 1.94
N ALA A 94 14.73 8.46 0.90
CA ALA A 94 13.81 9.38 0.23
C ALA A 94 12.64 8.64 -0.44
N ILE A 95 12.93 7.56 -1.18
CA ILE A 95 11.91 6.70 -1.79
C ILE A 95 11.00 6.09 -0.72
N ALA A 96 11.57 5.54 0.37
CA ALA A 96 10.78 4.99 1.46
C ALA A 96 9.86 6.04 2.11
N THR A 97 10.33 7.27 2.23
CA THR A 97 9.52 8.41 2.71
C THR A 97 8.36 8.69 1.74
N GLY A 98 8.65 8.79 0.44
CA GLY A 98 7.65 9.01 -0.61
C GLY A 98 6.54 7.96 -0.59
N ASN A 99 6.92 6.67 -0.67
CA ASN A 99 5.98 5.55 -0.69
C ASN A 99 5.13 5.49 0.60
N THR A 100 5.73 5.83 1.75
CA THR A 100 5.00 5.86 3.01
C THR A 100 3.99 7.01 3.02
N LEU A 101 4.39 8.21 2.59
CA LEU A 101 3.51 9.37 2.55
C LEU A 101 2.36 9.17 1.55
N GLU A 102 2.64 8.59 0.38
CA GLU A 102 1.63 8.16 -0.58
C GLU A 102 0.57 7.29 0.10
N ALA A 103 0.98 6.19 0.74
CA ALA A 103 0.04 5.26 1.36
C ALA A 103 -0.79 5.92 2.47
N LEU A 104 -0.18 6.80 3.28
CA LEU A 104 -0.88 7.50 4.36
C LEU A 104 -1.86 8.56 3.82
N VAL A 105 -1.46 9.33 2.81
CA VAL A 105 -2.33 10.33 2.16
C VAL A 105 -3.45 9.64 1.40
N GLY A 106 -3.17 8.56 0.68
CA GLY A 106 -4.17 7.73 0.02
C GLY A 106 -5.18 7.18 1.01
N ALA A 107 -4.71 6.61 2.12
CA ALA A 107 -5.59 6.11 3.18
C ALA A 107 -6.43 7.25 3.79
N TRP A 108 -5.85 8.43 3.98
CA TRP A 108 -6.58 9.61 4.47
C TRP A 108 -7.68 10.05 3.49
N LEU A 109 -7.36 10.17 2.20
CA LEU A 109 -8.32 10.55 1.15
C LEU A 109 -9.46 9.53 1.06
N VAL A 110 -9.14 8.24 1.05
CA VAL A 110 -10.13 7.15 0.97
C VAL A 110 -11.02 7.11 2.21
N ASN A 111 -10.45 7.25 3.41
CA ASN A 111 -11.23 7.33 4.65
C ASN A 111 -12.13 8.58 4.69
N ARG A 112 -11.66 9.71 4.17
CA ARG A 112 -12.37 10.99 4.23
C ARG A 112 -13.50 11.10 3.22
N PHE A 113 -13.32 10.55 2.02
CA PHE A 113 -14.20 10.80 0.87
C PHE A 113 -14.89 9.54 0.33
N ALA A 114 -14.27 8.37 0.46
CA ALA A 114 -14.69 7.12 -0.19
C ALA A 114 -15.14 6.04 0.82
N GLY A 115 -15.43 6.39 2.07
CA GLY A 115 -15.98 5.44 3.05
C GLY A 115 -14.98 4.43 3.63
N GLY A 116 -13.67 4.65 3.45
CA GLY A 116 -12.63 3.87 4.12
C GLY A 116 -12.64 2.39 3.73
N THR A 117 -12.81 1.49 4.70
CA THR A 117 -12.87 0.04 4.44
C THR A 117 -14.15 -0.41 3.72
N ASN A 118 -15.19 0.43 3.68
CA ASN A 118 -16.48 0.12 3.06
C ASN A 118 -16.60 0.70 1.64
N VAL A 119 -15.46 1.02 1.04
CA VAL A 119 -15.37 1.74 -0.24
C VAL A 119 -16.00 1.04 -1.43
N PHE A 120 -16.24 -0.28 -1.33
CA PHE A 120 -16.87 -1.08 -2.38
C PHE A 120 -18.38 -1.30 -2.16
N ASP A 121 -18.98 -0.71 -1.12
CA ASP A 121 -20.41 -0.84 -0.86
C ASP A 121 -21.25 0.00 -1.85
N ARG A 122 -20.66 1.06 -2.41
CA ARG A 122 -21.33 1.99 -3.33
C ARG A 122 -20.46 2.30 -4.53
N LEU A 123 -21.06 2.31 -5.71
CA LEU A 123 -20.36 2.60 -6.97
C LEU A 123 -19.66 3.98 -6.94
N GLN A 124 -20.28 4.99 -6.32
CA GLN A 124 -19.70 6.33 -6.19
C GLN A 124 -18.39 6.33 -5.41
N ASP A 125 -18.26 5.46 -4.41
CA ASP A 125 -17.09 5.39 -3.56
C ASP A 125 -15.92 4.70 -4.27
N VAL A 126 -16.20 3.80 -5.21
CA VAL A 126 -15.20 3.22 -6.12
C VAL A 126 -14.54 4.29 -7.00
N PHE A 127 -15.32 5.23 -7.56
CA PHE A 127 -14.76 6.33 -8.34
C PHE A 127 -13.92 7.29 -7.48
N LYS A 128 -14.38 7.60 -6.26
CA LYS A 128 -13.62 8.44 -5.33
C LYS A 128 -12.34 7.77 -4.86
N PHE A 129 -12.36 6.45 -4.68
CA PHE A 129 -11.18 5.65 -4.42
C PHE A 129 -10.18 5.74 -5.56
N ALA A 130 -10.63 5.57 -6.80
CA ALA A 130 -9.76 5.64 -7.95
C ALA A 130 -9.08 7.01 -8.08
N LEU A 131 -9.84 8.08 -7.82
CA LEU A 131 -9.29 9.43 -7.79
C LEU A 131 -8.32 9.63 -6.62
N ALA A 132 -8.65 9.13 -5.43
CA ALA A 132 -7.80 9.21 -4.25
C ALA A 132 -6.46 8.51 -4.48
N ALA A 133 -6.47 7.28 -5.01
CA ALA A 133 -5.30 6.50 -5.38
C ALA A 133 -4.43 7.24 -6.42
N GLY A 134 -5.04 7.75 -7.49
CA GLY A 134 -4.33 8.51 -8.51
C GLY A 134 -3.67 9.79 -7.97
N ILE A 135 -4.33 10.50 -7.05
CA ILE A 135 -3.78 11.72 -6.42
C ILE A 135 -2.67 11.39 -5.43
N SER A 136 -2.84 10.39 -4.57
CA SER A 136 -1.80 10.01 -3.60
C SER A 136 -0.54 9.50 -4.28
N ALA A 137 -0.68 8.76 -5.39
CA ALA A 137 0.43 8.20 -6.15
C ALA A 137 1.37 9.26 -6.75
N ILE A 138 0.99 10.55 -6.77
CA ILE A 138 1.87 11.66 -7.19
C ILE A 138 3.05 11.82 -6.21
N ILE A 139 2.84 11.48 -4.94
CA ILE A 139 3.80 11.76 -3.85
C ILE A 139 5.05 10.89 -3.98
N SER A 140 4.89 9.58 -4.19
CA SER A 140 6.02 8.65 -4.31
C SER A 140 7.05 9.07 -5.35
N PRO A 141 6.71 9.27 -6.64
CA PRO A 141 7.68 9.65 -7.65
C PRO A 141 8.21 11.07 -7.46
N ALA A 142 7.47 11.97 -6.80
CA ALA A 142 7.99 13.29 -6.42
C ALA A 142 9.17 13.20 -5.44
N PHE A 143 9.18 12.23 -4.53
CA PHE A 143 10.34 11.96 -3.67
C PHE A 143 11.36 11.05 -4.35
N GLY A 144 10.91 9.96 -4.93
CA GLY A 144 11.75 8.92 -5.50
C GLY A 144 12.55 9.40 -6.70
N VAL A 145 11.88 9.84 -7.76
CA VAL A 145 12.53 10.27 -9.01
C VAL A 145 13.39 11.50 -8.77
N THR A 146 12.93 12.46 -7.97
CA THR A 146 13.73 13.63 -7.58
C THR A 146 15.00 13.23 -6.84
N SER A 147 14.91 12.30 -5.88
CA SER A 147 16.10 11.84 -5.15
C SER A 147 17.10 11.13 -6.07
N LEU A 148 16.62 10.32 -7.02
CA LEU A 148 17.46 9.64 -8.00
C LEU A 148 18.13 10.62 -8.96
N ALA A 149 17.39 11.64 -9.42
CA ALA A 149 17.91 12.66 -10.32
C ALA A 149 18.97 13.54 -9.63
N LEU A 150 18.73 13.95 -8.37
CA LEU A 150 19.69 14.69 -7.56
C LEU A 150 20.94 13.87 -7.23
N ALA A 151 20.81 12.56 -7.05
CA ALA A 151 21.92 11.65 -6.78
C ALA A 151 22.66 11.19 -8.05
N GLY A 152 22.23 11.63 -9.24
CA GLY A 152 22.85 11.29 -10.53
C GLY A 152 22.52 9.89 -11.06
N PHE A 153 21.53 9.20 -10.48
CA PHE A 153 21.06 7.89 -10.94
C PHE A 153 19.98 7.98 -12.02
N ALA A 154 19.34 9.14 -12.18
CA ALA A 154 18.35 9.40 -13.24
C ALA A 154 18.75 10.64 -14.02
N ASP A 155 18.65 10.57 -15.36
CA ASP A 155 18.90 11.72 -16.23
C ASP A 155 17.71 12.69 -16.13
N TRP A 156 18.01 13.96 -15.89
CA TRP A 156 17.03 15.04 -15.86
C TRP A 156 16.27 15.18 -17.19
N ALA A 157 16.90 14.83 -18.33
CA ALA A 157 16.23 14.82 -19.63
C ALA A 157 15.09 13.79 -19.69
N ASN A 158 15.20 12.68 -18.94
CA ASN A 158 14.20 11.62 -18.87
C ASN A 158 13.30 11.71 -17.63
N TYR A 159 13.47 12.73 -16.79
CA TYR A 159 12.77 12.87 -15.51
C TYR A 159 11.26 12.71 -15.66
N GLY A 160 10.64 13.40 -16.62
CA GLY A 160 9.19 13.35 -16.83
C GLY A 160 8.68 11.97 -17.24
N ALA A 161 9.43 11.25 -18.08
CA ALA A 161 9.08 9.90 -18.49
C ALA A 161 9.18 8.91 -17.32
N ILE A 162 10.28 8.96 -16.56
CA ILE A 162 10.48 8.12 -15.38
C ILE A 162 9.41 8.40 -14.33
N TRP A 163 9.13 9.68 -14.07
CA TRP A 163 8.10 10.12 -13.14
C TRP A 163 6.71 9.60 -13.54
N LEU A 164 6.34 9.71 -14.82
CA LEU A 164 5.05 9.26 -15.32
C LEU A 164 4.92 7.73 -15.24
N THR A 165 5.95 6.98 -15.62
CA THR A 165 5.96 5.52 -15.53
C THR A 165 5.80 5.06 -14.08
N TRP A 166 6.48 5.73 -13.16
CA TRP A 166 6.41 5.40 -11.74
C TRP A 166 5.04 5.74 -11.15
N TRP A 167 4.52 6.94 -11.43
CA TRP A 167 3.15 7.32 -11.06
C TRP A 167 2.11 6.32 -11.58
N LEU A 168 2.20 5.93 -12.85
CA LEU A 168 1.32 4.92 -13.44
C LEU A 168 1.44 3.58 -12.71
N GLY A 169 2.66 3.14 -12.39
CA GLY A 169 2.92 1.90 -11.68
C GLY A 169 2.29 1.88 -10.29
N ASP A 170 2.45 2.97 -9.54
CA ASP A 170 1.91 3.15 -8.19
C ASP A 170 0.37 3.23 -8.22
N ALA A 171 -0.20 4.08 -9.07
CA ALA A 171 -1.64 4.20 -9.23
C ALA A 171 -2.29 2.88 -9.67
N THR A 172 -1.67 2.15 -10.61
CA THR A 172 -2.17 0.83 -11.03
C THR A 172 -2.04 -0.19 -9.90
N GLY A 173 -0.95 -0.14 -9.15
CA GLY A 173 -0.74 -0.95 -7.96
C GLY A 173 -1.85 -0.76 -6.93
N ASP A 174 -2.16 0.51 -6.61
CA ASP A 174 -3.25 0.87 -5.71
C ASP A 174 -4.61 0.36 -6.22
N LEU A 175 -4.93 0.62 -7.49
CA LEU A 175 -6.21 0.26 -8.09
C LEU A 175 -6.45 -1.24 -8.19
N VAL A 176 -5.39 -2.04 -8.32
CA VAL A 176 -5.49 -3.50 -8.48
C VAL A 176 -5.37 -4.22 -7.14
N PHE A 177 -4.34 -3.90 -6.35
CA PHE A 177 -4.00 -4.69 -5.17
C PHE A 177 -4.76 -4.23 -3.93
N THR A 178 -5.10 -2.94 -3.80
CA THR A 178 -5.90 -2.47 -2.66
C THR A 178 -7.26 -3.15 -2.57
N PRO A 179 -8.12 -3.16 -3.61
CA PRO A 179 -9.40 -3.87 -3.56
C PRO A 179 -9.22 -5.36 -3.28
N LEU A 180 -8.23 -6.00 -3.90
CA LEU A 180 -7.97 -7.43 -3.73
C LEU A 180 -7.68 -7.76 -2.26
N VAL A 181 -6.79 -6.99 -1.61
CA VAL A 181 -6.45 -7.17 -0.19
C VAL A 181 -7.64 -6.85 0.72
N LEU A 182 -8.37 -5.77 0.44
CA LEU A 182 -9.55 -5.38 1.23
C LEU A 182 -10.65 -6.45 1.17
N LEU A 183 -11.02 -6.92 -0.03
CA LEU A 183 -12.04 -7.95 -0.24
C LEU A 183 -11.62 -9.28 0.40
N TRP A 184 -10.35 -9.68 0.25
CA TRP A 184 -9.82 -10.86 0.91
C TRP A 184 -9.91 -10.74 2.44
N SER A 185 -9.59 -9.58 3.01
CA SER A 185 -9.65 -9.36 4.45
C SER A 185 -11.07 -9.46 5.01
N VAL A 186 -12.08 -9.01 4.26
CA VAL A 186 -13.49 -9.12 4.61
C VAL A 186 -13.95 -10.58 4.52
N ALA A 187 -13.60 -11.29 3.44
CA ALA A 187 -13.87 -12.72 3.28
C ALA A 187 -13.15 -13.57 4.34
N SER A 188 -11.96 -13.15 4.76
CA SER A 188 -11.12 -13.80 5.78
C SER A 188 -11.63 -13.65 7.22
N LYS A 189 -12.70 -12.89 7.46
CA LYS A 189 -13.43 -13.00 8.75
C LYS A 189 -14.11 -14.37 8.92
N ARG A 190 -14.14 -15.20 7.86
CA ARG A 190 -14.38 -16.64 7.93
C ARG A 190 -13.23 -17.28 8.74
N ARG A 191 -13.53 -18.04 9.79
CA ARG A 191 -12.50 -18.75 10.58
C ARG A 191 -11.77 -19.75 9.67
N TRP A 192 -10.53 -19.43 9.30
CA TRP A 192 -9.65 -20.33 8.55
C TRP A 192 -9.27 -21.51 9.44
N ASN A 193 -9.46 -22.73 8.94
CA ASN A 193 -8.93 -23.91 9.59
C ASN A 193 -7.42 -24.03 9.31
N LYS A 194 -6.67 -24.67 10.22
CA LYS A 194 -5.20 -24.86 10.08
C LYS A 194 -4.79 -25.52 8.75
N LYS A 195 -5.69 -26.29 8.14
CA LYS A 195 -5.49 -26.92 6.82
C LYS A 195 -5.52 -25.92 5.67
N GLU A 196 -6.45 -24.97 5.67
CA GLU A 196 -6.58 -23.96 4.60
C GLU A 196 -5.40 -22.98 4.63
N ALA A 197 -4.89 -22.64 5.81
CA ALA A 197 -3.67 -21.84 5.95
C ALA A 197 -2.42 -22.59 5.45
N ALA A 198 -2.35 -23.91 5.68
CA ALA A 198 -1.28 -24.75 5.17
C ALA A 198 -1.36 -24.93 3.64
N GLU A 199 -2.57 -25.04 3.09
CA GLU A 199 -2.80 -25.11 1.64
C GLU A 199 -2.39 -23.80 0.95
N VAL A 200 -2.80 -22.65 1.46
CA VAL A 200 -2.35 -21.36 0.89
C VAL A 200 -0.84 -21.19 1.02
N GLY A 201 -0.25 -21.60 2.15
CA GLY A 201 1.21 -21.60 2.32
C GLY A 201 1.92 -22.50 1.32
N ALA A 202 1.40 -23.69 1.06
CA ALA A 202 1.95 -24.64 0.08
C ALA A 202 1.78 -24.13 -1.36
N LEU A 203 0.64 -23.53 -1.69
CA LEU A 203 0.39 -22.94 -3.01
C LEU A 203 1.29 -21.74 -3.27
N LEU A 204 1.50 -20.87 -2.27
CA LEU A 204 2.43 -19.75 -2.38
C LEU A 204 3.89 -20.22 -2.50
N LEU A 205 4.28 -21.27 -1.78
CA LEU A 205 5.60 -21.87 -1.92
C LEU A 205 5.81 -22.49 -3.30
N LEU A 206 4.81 -23.20 -3.83
CA LEU A 206 4.85 -23.76 -5.19
C LEU A 206 4.94 -22.67 -6.26
N LEU A 207 4.24 -21.55 -6.07
CA LEU A 207 4.29 -20.42 -6.99
C LEU A 207 5.66 -19.70 -6.99
N VAL A 208 6.42 -19.78 -5.90
CA VAL A 208 7.76 -19.19 -5.77
C VAL A 208 8.86 -20.13 -6.26
N VAL A 209 8.58 -21.44 -6.32
CA VAL A 209 9.54 -22.48 -6.74
C VAL A 209 9.44 -22.82 -8.24
N LEU A 210 8.33 -22.46 -8.89
CA LEU A 210 8.12 -22.56 -10.35
C LEU A 210 8.61 -21.29 -11.08
#